data_AF-A0A0A9XCY8-F1
#
_entry.id   AF-A0A0A9XCY8-F1
#
_cell.length_a   1.000
_cell.length_b   1.000
_cell.length_c   1.000
_cell.angle_alpha   90.00
_cell.angle_beta   90.00
_cell.angle_gamma   90.00
#
_symmetry.space_group_name_H-M   'P 1'
#
loop_
_entity.id
_entity.type
_entity.pdbx_description
1 polymer ?
#
loop_
_entity_poly.entity_id
_entity_poly.type
_entity_poly.pdbx_seq_one_letter_code
_entity_poly.pdbx_strand_id
1 'polypeptide(L)'
;WTKIIGFFESITGMLTIIFISLFLISAITLKDEIVIPDDQAINATYVFNSSAAAVGVTTTKLTETEYNFIIGYFVVLLIYQVAYTVLAAYLVIGVTRKNLKHVMLWIVIKTCLLLLGLFSLAGQFILTFFGYESDIWRKSLFLSIDALLIMIVYNYYKGERDALASY
;
A
#
# COMPACT_ATOMS: atom_id res chain seq x y z
N TRP A 1 -4.65 -3.71 23.93
CA TRP A 1 -4.58 -4.32 22.59
C TRP A 1 -4.70 -3.29 21.46
N THR A 2 -5.73 -2.45 21.45
CA THR A 2 -5.90 -1.39 20.42
C THR A 2 -4.75 -0.37 20.33
N LYS A 3 -4.11 -0.01 21.45
CA LYS A 3 -2.86 0.79 21.42
C LYS A 3 -1.73 0.09 20.65
N ILE A 4 -1.58 -1.22 20.85
CA ILE A 4 -0.52 -2.02 20.22
C ILE A 4 -0.74 -2.08 18.71
N ILE A 5 -2.00 -2.20 18.27
CA ILE A 5 -2.37 -2.13 16.85
C ILE A 5 -1.94 -0.80 16.24
N GLY A 6 -2.30 0.33 16.87
CA GLY A 6 -1.89 1.65 16.38
C GLY A 6 -0.36 1.86 16.36
N PHE A 7 0.35 1.35 17.38
CA PHE A 7 1.82 1.38 17.38
C PHE A 7 2.42 0.52 16.26
N PHE A 8 1.90 -0.68 16.06
CA PHE A 8 2.38 -1.58 15.01
C PHE A 8 2.17 -0.99 13.61
N GLU A 9 0.98 -0.44 13.34
CA GLU A 9 0.69 0.26 12.08
C GLU A 9 1.56 1.50 11.88
N SER A 10 1.82 2.26 12.96
CA SER A 10 2.70 3.44 12.88
C SER A 10 4.15 3.05 12.62
N ILE A 11 4.67 1.99 13.26
CA ILE A 11 6.05 1.53 13.07
C ILE A 11 6.23 0.94 11.67
N THR A 12 5.33 0.05 11.25
CA THR A 12 5.36 -0.52 9.90
C THR A 12 5.21 0.58 8.84
N GLY A 13 4.33 1.55 9.07
CA GLY A 13 4.17 2.70 8.20
C GLY A 13 5.44 3.55 8.08
N MET A 14 6.09 3.87 9.21
CA MET A 14 7.37 4.60 9.21
C MET A 14 8.49 3.83 8.49
N LEU A 15 8.63 2.53 8.73
CA LEU A 15 9.62 1.71 8.03
C LEU A 15 9.39 1.75 6.51
N THR A 16 8.13 1.63 6.09
CA THR A 16 7.77 1.67 4.67
C THR A 16 8.07 3.03 4.04
N ILE A 17 7.82 4.14 4.76
CA ILE A 17 8.22 5.49 4.34
C ILE A 17 9.73 5.59 4.14
N ILE A 18 10.52 5.05 5.06
CA ILE A 18 11.99 5.06 4.98
C ILE A 18 12.45 4.29 3.74
N PHE A 19 11.90 3.09 3.51
CA PHE A 19 12.26 2.29 2.32
C PHE A 19 11.90 3.01 1.00
N ILE A 20 10.70 3.57 0.89
CA ILE A 20 10.28 4.32 -0.31
C ILE A 20 11.18 5.55 -0.51
N SER A 21 11.52 6.25 0.57
CA SER A 21 12.39 7.43 0.51
C SER A 21 13.81 7.07 0.08
N LEU A 22 14.38 5.99 0.64
CA LEU A 22 15.69 5.48 0.24
C LEU A 22 15.69 5.06 -1.24
N PHE A 23 14.64 4.38 -1.69
CA PHE A 23 14.48 4.02 -3.09
C PHE A 23 14.42 5.26 -3.98
N LEU A 24 13.60 6.26 -3.64
CA LEU A 24 13.52 7.52 -4.40
C LEU A 24 14.86 8.25 -4.46
N ILE A 25 15.58 8.33 -3.33
CA ILE A 25 16.93 8.92 -3.29
C ILE A 25 17.85 8.15 -4.24
N SER A 26 17.91 6.81 -4.12
CA SER A 26 18.74 5.99 -5.01
C SER A 26 18.38 6.16 -6.48
N ALA A 27 17.09 6.23 -6.81
CA ALA A 27 16.61 6.37 -8.18
C ALA A 27 16.92 7.75 -8.77
N ILE A 28 16.98 8.79 -7.94
CA ILE A 28 17.36 10.14 -8.36
C ILE A 28 18.89 10.27 -8.47
N THR A 29 19.65 9.75 -7.50
CA THR A 29 21.11 9.88 -7.47
C THR A 29 21.82 8.96 -8.46
N LEU A 30 21.26 7.78 -8.72
CA LEU A 30 21.81 6.79 -9.65
C LEU A 30 21.09 6.82 -11.00
N LYS A 31 20.40 7.92 -11.36
CA LYS A 31 19.62 8.05 -12.59
C LYS A 31 20.37 7.60 -13.85
N ASP A 32 21.69 7.81 -13.89
CA ASP A 32 22.56 7.43 -15.01
C ASP A 32 23.14 5.99 -14.92
N GLU A 33 22.90 5.29 -13.80
CA GLU A 33 23.43 3.96 -13.46
C GLU A 33 22.36 2.93 -13.08
N ILE A 34 21.05 3.23 -13.22
CA ILE A 34 19.98 2.24 -12.97
C ILE A 34 20.05 1.15 -14.05
N VAL A 35 20.89 0.15 -13.82
CA VAL A 35 20.97 -1.10 -14.57
C VAL A 35 19.97 -2.05 -13.95
N ILE A 36 18.80 -2.20 -14.57
CA ILE A 36 17.83 -3.24 -14.19
C ILE A 36 18.33 -4.54 -14.85
N PRO A 37 18.62 -5.61 -14.08
CA PRO A 37 18.91 -6.92 -14.65
C PRO A 37 17.68 -7.45 -15.41
N ASP A 38 17.86 -7.78 -16.70
CA ASP A 38 16.82 -8.24 -17.63
C ASP A 38 16.08 -9.50 -17.12
N ASP A 39 16.68 -10.23 -16.19
CA ASP A 39 16.17 -11.43 -15.55
C ASP A 39 14.93 -11.19 -14.65
N GLN A 40 14.53 -9.93 -14.41
CA GLN A 40 13.25 -9.58 -13.77
C GLN A 40 12.23 -8.90 -14.71
N ALA A 41 12.57 -8.66 -15.98
CA ALA A 41 11.67 -8.04 -16.96
C ALA A 41 10.76 -9.05 -17.71
N ILE A 42 10.81 -10.34 -17.35
CA ILE A 42 10.20 -11.43 -18.14
C ILE A 42 8.65 -11.41 -18.14
N ASN A 43 7.96 -10.66 -17.27
CA ASN A 43 6.49 -10.66 -17.27
C ASN A 43 5.80 -9.42 -17.86
N ALA A 44 6.54 -8.43 -18.35
CA ALA A 44 5.94 -7.21 -18.91
C ALA A 44 6.07 -7.07 -20.43
N THR A 45 6.18 -8.16 -21.19
CA THR A 45 6.24 -8.05 -22.66
C THR A 45 5.67 -9.27 -23.37
N TYR A 46 4.33 -9.37 -23.43
CA TYR A 46 3.73 -10.00 -24.60
C TYR A 46 3.58 -8.93 -25.68
N VAL A 47 4.08 -9.25 -26.87
CA VAL A 47 4.01 -8.48 -28.14
C VAL A 47 5.10 -7.40 -28.28
N PHE A 48 6.28 -7.77 -28.78
CA PHE A 48 6.66 -7.54 -30.19
C PHE A 48 7.82 -8.48 -30.56
N ASN A 49 7.74 -9.01 -31.77
CA ASN A 49 8.45 -10.19 -32.26
C ASN A 49 9.86 -9.86 -32.80
N SER A 50 10.73 -10.87 -32.69
CA SER A 50 11.89 -11.19 -33.53
C SER A 50 13.05 -10.19 -33.63
N SER A 51 14.24 -10.55 -33.14
CA SER A 51 15.22 -11.37 -33.88
C SER A 51 16.60 -11.33 -33.20
N ALA A 52 17.18 -12.51 -32.99
CA ALA A 52 18.61 -12.83 -33.02
C ALA A 52 19.61 -12.06 -32.12
N ALA A 53 20.31 -12.88 -31.32
CA ALA A 53 21.76 -12.87 -31.12
C ALA A 53 22.37 -12.04 -29.96
N ALA A 54 23.32 -12.73 -29.31
CA ALA A 54 24.26 -12.33 -28.26
C ALA A 54 23.74 -12.35 -26.81
N VAL A 55 24.32 -13.26 -26.01
CA VAL A 55 24.40 -13.15 -24.55
C VAL A 55 25.22 -11.91 -24.24
N GLY A 56 24.56 -10.77 -24.26
CA GLY A 56 25.09 -9.47 -23.89
C GLY A 56 23.94 -8.77 -23.17
N VAL A 57 24.19 -8.33 -21.94
CA VAL A 57 23.23 -7.58 -21.13
C VAL A 57 22.70 -6.42 -21.95
N THR A 58 21.51 -6.56 -22.51
CA THR A 58 20.82 -5.52 -23.25
C THR A 58 20.27 -4.53 -22.25
N THR A 59 21.08 -3.51 -21.93
CA THR A 59 20.69 -2.41 -21.05
C THR A 59 19.63 -1.55 -21.72
N THR A 60 18.36 -1.84 -21.47
CA THR A 60 17.26 -0.93 -21.82
C THR A 60 17.28 0.25 -20.87
N LYS A 61 17.84 1.39 -21.32
CA LYS A 61 17.66 2.66 -20.62
C LYS A 61 16.17 3.02 -20.67
N LEU A 62 15.57 3.23 -19.50
CA LEU A 62 14.22 3.78 -19.39
C LEU A 62 14.16 5.11 -20.14
N THR A 63 13.10 5.31 -20.93
CA THR A 63 12.86 6.62 -21.53
C THR A 63 12.58 7.65 -20.43
N GLU A 64 12.87 8.93 -20.68
CA GLU A 64 12.62 9.99 -19.66
C GLU A 64 11.16 10.02 -19.21
N THR A 65 10.22 9.68 -20.10
CA THR A 65 8.79 9.60 -19.80
C THR A 65 8.48 8.45 -18.83
N GLU A 66 9.04 7.27 -19.03
CA GLU A 66 8.86 6.11 -18.14
C GLU A 66 9.51 6.35 -16.78
N TYR A 67 10.71 6.94 -16.76
CA TYR A 67 11.39 7.32 -15.52
C TYR A 67 10.55 8.32 -14.70
N ASN A 68 10.03 9.38 -15.34
CA ASN A 68 9.19 10.36 -14.67
C ASN A 68 7.87 9.77 -14.16
N PHE A 69 7.30 8.82 -14.90
CA PHE A 69 6.10 8.09 -14.47
C PHE A 69 6.38 7.21 -13.24
N ILE A 70 7.47 6.46 -13.24
CA ILE A 70 7.89 5.61 -12.10
C ILE A 70 8.14 6.48 -10.87
N ILE A 71 8.92 7.55 -10.98
CA ILE A 71 9.18 8.47 -9.87
C ILE A 71 7.88 9.09 -9.36
N GLY A 72 7.00 9.55 -10.26
CA GLY A 72 5.69 10.09 -9.91
C GLY A 72 4.83 9.09 -9.13
N TYR A 73 4.81 7.83 -9.54
CA TYR A 73 4.11 6.75 -8.84
C TYR A 73 4.65 6.53 -7.43
N PHE A 74 5.98 6.46 -7.26
CA PHE A 74 6.59 6.29 -5.94
C PHE A 74 6.37 7.51 -5.02
N VAL A 75 6.29 8.74 -5.57
CA VAL A 75 5.90 9.93 -4.80
C VAL A 75 4.46 9.83 -4.30
N VAL A 76 3.53 9.36 -5.14
CA VAL A 76 2.13 9.14 -4.73
C VAL A 76 2.05 8.06 -3.64
N LEU A 77 2.82 6.96 -3.78
CA LEU A 77 2.91 5.93 -2.75
C LEU A 77 3.48 6.48 -1.44
N LEU A 78 4.48 7.36 -1.49
CA LEU A 78 5.05 8.00 -0.31
C LEU A 78 4.00 8.86 0.41
N ILE A 79 3.27 9.70 -0.32
CA ILE A 79 2.20 10.53 0.24
C ILE A 79 1.11 9.66 0.89
N TYR A 80 0.70 8.60 0.20
CA TYR A 80 -0.27 7.63 0.73
C TYR A 80 0.22 7.00 2.04
N GLN A 81 1.49 6.56 2.08
CA GLN A 81 2.05 5.90 3.26
C GLN A 81 2.23 6.86 4.45
N VAL A 82 2.56 8.13 4.18
CA VAL A 82 2.58 9.19 5.20
C VAL A 82 1.18 9.40 5.78
N ALA A 83 0.16 9.56 4.93
CA ALA A 83 -1.22 9.71 5.38
C ALA A 83 -1.71 8.52 6.22
N TYR A 84 -1.37 7.30 5.80
CA TYR A 84 -1.67 6.07 6.53
C TYR A 84 -0.99 6.02 7.91
N THR A 85 0.28 6.43 7.99
CA THR A 85 1.04 6.47 9.25
C THR A 85 0.48 7.52 10.20
N VAL A 86 0.07 8.68 9.68
CA VAL A 86 -0.64 9.72 10.44
C VAL A 86 -1.96 9.17 10.99
N LEU A 87 -2.74 8.46 10.17
CA LEU A 87 -3.98 7.83 10.59
C LEU A 87 -3.74 6.83 11.75
N ALA A 88 -2.70 6.01 11.69
CA ALA A 88 -2.32 5.12 12.80
C ALA A 88 -1.96 5.90 14.08
N ALA A 89 -1.24 7.02 13.97
CA ALA A 89 -0.97 7.89 15.11
C ALA A 89 -2.26 8.49 15.72
N TYR A 90 -3.25 8.83 14.89
CA TYR A 90 -4.58 9.25 15.34
C TYR A 90 -5.27 8.18 16.20
N LEU A 91 -5.14 6.90 15.84
CA LEU A 91 -5.63 5.79 16.67
C LEU A 91 -4.91 5.76 18.03
N VAL A 92 -3.58 5.84 18.05
CA VAL A 92 -2.79 5.82 19.29
C VAL A 92 -3.17 6.98 20.22
N ILE A 93 -3.32 8.19 19.68
CA ILE A 93 -3.74 9.37 20.43
C ILE A 93 -5.17 9.19 20.96
N GLY A 94 -6.10 8.73 20.10
CA GLY A 94 -7.49 8.48 20.47
C GLY A 94 -7.61 7.49 21.63
N VAL A 95 -6.90 6.37 21.55
CA VAL A 95 -6.89 5.36 22.62
C VAL A 95 -6.19 5.87 23.88
N THR A 96 -5.13 6.66 23.76
CA THR A 96 -4.36 7.17 24.92
C THR A 96 -5.12 8.25 25.68
N ARG A 97 -5.80 9.15 24.97
CA ARG A 97 -6.62 10.22 25.56
C ARG A 97 -8.05 9.79 25.87
N LYS A 98 -8.39 8.50 25.71
CA LYS A 98 -9.75 7.96 25.85
C LYS A 98 -10.80 8.74 25.04
N ASN A 99 -10.40 9.24 23.87
CA ASN A 99 -11.27 10.02 23.00
C ASN A 99 -11.88 9.10 21.95
N LEU A 100 -13.08 8.59 22.24
CA LEU A 100 -13.83 7.68 21.36
C LEU A 100 -14.08 8.27 19.96
N LYS A 101 -14.23 9.60 19.81
CA LYS A 101 -14.45 10.22 18.50
C LYS A 101 -13.28 9.97 17.54
N HIS A 102 -12.05 10.01 18.04
CA HIS A 102 -10.85 9.78 17.22
C HIS A 102 -10.73 8.31 16.81
N VAL A 103 -11.06 7.40 17.72
CA VAL A 103 -11.07 5.96 17.44
C VAL A 103 -12.16 5.62 16.43
N MET A 104 -13.35 6.20 16.56
CA MET A 104 -14.46 5.99 15.62
C MET A 104 -14.15 6.58 14.25
N LEU A 105 -13.55 7.78 14.18
CA LEU A 105 -13.10 8.36 12.92
C LEU A 105 -12.07 7.45 12.22
N TRP A 106 -11.12 6.91 12.98
CA TRP A 106 -10.16 5.94 12.44
C TRP A 106 -10.85 4.70 11.86
N ILE A 107 -11.81 4.10 12.60
CA ILE A 107 -12.59 2.95 12.13
C ILE A 107 -13.33 3.28 10.82
N VAL A 108 -13.98 4.45 10.76
CA VAL A 108 -14.74 4.88 9.58
C VAL A 108 -13.81 5.01 8.37
N ILE A 109 -12.70 5.73 8.50
CA ILE A 109 -11.74 5.92 7.40
C ILE A 109 -11.19 4.56 6.93
N LYS A 110 -10.77 3.69 7.87
CA LYS A 110 -10.27 2.36 7.54
C LYS A 110 -11.32 1.48 6.87
N THR A 111 -12.58 1.55 7.30
CA THR A 111 -13.68 0.80 6.68
C THR A 111 -13.95 1.30 5.26
N CYS A 112 -13.92 2.62 5.02
CA CYS A 112 -14.03 3.17 3.68
C CYS A 112 -12.88 2.70 2.77
N LEU A 113 -11.63 2.68 3.28
CA LEU A 113 -10.48 2.16 2.55
C LEU A 113 -10.61 0.66 2.24
N LEU A 114 -11.11 -0.13 3.21
CA LEU A 114 -11.38 -1.56 3.00
C LEU A 114 -12.42 -1.78 1.89
N LEU A 115 -13.51 -1.01 1.87
CA LEU A 115 -14.54 -1.09 0.83
C LEU A 115 -14.00 -0.71 -0.56
N LEU A 116 -13.21 0.35 -0.65
CA LEU A 116 -12.51 0.73 -1.89
C LEU A 116 -11.54 -0.36 -2.35
N GLY A 117 -10.83 -0.99 -1.40
CA GLY A 117 -9.94 -2.11 -1.65
C GLY A 117 -10.68 -3.35 -2.15
N LEU A 118 -11.84 -3.68 -1.59
CA LEU A 118 -12.70 -4.76 -2.07
C LEU A 118 -13.22 -4.50 -3.48
N PHE A 119 -13.58 -3.25 -3.80
CA PHE A 119 -13.96 -2.86 -5.16
C PHE A 119 -12.78 -3.04 -6.13
N SER A 120 -11.57 -2.64 -5.75
CA SER A 120 -10.35 -2.88 -6.53
C SER A 120 -10.07 -4.38 -6.72
N LEU A 121 -10.27 -5.19 -5.68
CA LEU A 121 -10.10 -6.65 -5.73
C LEU A 121 -11.11 -7.30 -6.69
N ALA A 122 -12.38 -6.89 -6.64
CA ALA A 122 -13.41 -7.36 -7.56
C ALA A 122 -13.06 -7.03 -9.01
N GLY A 123 -12.56 -5.80 -9.26
CA GLY A 123 -12.02 -5.42 -10.57
C GLY A 123 -10.86 -6.31 -11.03
N GLN A 124 -9.93 -6.65 -10.12
CA GLN A 124 -8.85 -7.57 -10.44
C GLN A 124 -9.35 -8.99 -10.76
N PHE A 125 -10.30 -9.53 -10.01
CA PHE A 125 -10.91 -10.83 -10.31
C PHE A 125 -11.49 -10.87 -11.73
N ILE A 126 -12.17 -9.80 -12.15
CA ILE A 126 -12.70 -9.69 -13.52
C ILE A 126 -11.55 -9.71 -14.53
N LEU A 127 -10.48 -8.95 -14.30
CA LEU A 127 -9.32 -8.93 -15.19
C LEU A 127 -8.60 -10.29 -15.28
N THR A 128 -8.49 -11.03 -14.17
CA THR A 128 -7.94 -12.39 -14.16
C THR A 128 -8.79 -13.35 -14.98
N PHE A 129 -10.12 -13.22 -14.92
CA PHE A 129 -11.02 -13.99 -15.78
C PHE A 129 -10.78 -13.74 -17.27
N PHE A 130 -10.28 -12.56 -17.64
CA PHE A 130 -9.87 -12.21 -19.00
C PHE A 130 -8.41 -12.54 -19.32
N GLY A 131 -7.68 -13.22 -18.43
CA GLY A 131 -6.31 -13.69 -18.67
C GLY A 131 -5.22 -12.66 -18.36
N TYR A 132 -5.54 -11.54 -17.69
CA TYR A 132 -4.52 -10.60 -17.22
C TYR A 132 -3.87 -11.10 -15.93
N GLU A 133 -2.55 -10.93 -15.84
CA GLU A 133 -1.78 -11.28 -14.65
C GLU A 133 -2.20 -10.36 -13.49
N SER A 134 -2.57 -10.96 -12.36
CA SER A 134 -3.21 -10.25 -11.26
C SER A 134 -2.63 -10.67 -9.92
N ASP A 135 -2.22 -9.71 -9.12
CA ASP A 135 -1.62 -9.94 -7.79
C ASP A 135 -2.72 -10.05 -6.69
N ILE A 136 -3.77 -10.83 -6.99
CA ILE A 136 -5.00 -10.94 -6.16
C ILE A 136 -4.67 -11.48 -4.78
N TRP A 137 -3.78 -12.48 -4.70
CA TRP A 137 -3.41 -13.11 -3.44
C TRP A 137 -2.86 -12.10 -2.44
N ARG A 138 -1.93 -11.25 -2.90
CA ARG A 138 -1.30 -10.23 -2.07
C ARG A 138 -2.33 -9.21 -1.60
N LYS A 139 -3.17 -8.70 -2.50
CA LYS A 139 -4.24 -7.73 -2.13
C LYS A 139 -5.27 -8.33 -1.16
N SER A 140 -5.69 -9.56 -1.40
CA SER A 140 -6.66 -10.25 -0.54
C SER A 140 -6.13 -10.43 0.89
N LEU A 141 -4.86 -10.78 1.04
CA LEU A 141 -4.22 -10.93 2.33
C LEU A 141 -4.17 -9.60 3.10
N PHE A 142 -3.77 -8.51 2.45
CA PHE A 142 -3.76 -7.19 3.08
C PHE A 142 -5.15 -6.71 3.51
N LEU A 143 -6.17 -6.89 2.65
CA LEU A 143 -7.55 -6.54 3.01
C LEU A 143 -8.08 -7.38 4.18
N SER A 144 -7.69 -8.65 4.25
CA SER A 144 -8.09 -9.53 5.36
C SER A 144 -7.47 -9.08 6.68
N ILE A 145 -6.20 -8.67 6.67
CA ILE A 145 -5.53 -8.09 7.85
C ILE A 145 -6.23 -6.80 8.28
N ASP A 146 -6.51 -5.89 7.34
CA ASP A 146 -7.21 -4.64 7.63
C ASP A 146 -8.60 -4.89 8.23
N ALA A 147 -9.37 -5.83 7.68
CA ALA A 147 -10.68 -6.21 8.20
C ALA A 147 -10.60 -6.75 9.64
N LEU A 148 -9.61 -7.59 9.94
CA LEU A 148 -9.38 -8.12 11.29
C LEU A 148 -9.03 -7.01 12.28
N LEU A 149 -8.14 -6.09 11.90
CA LEU A 149 -7.76 -4.96 12.75
C LEU A 149 -8.96 -4.06 13.07
N ILE A 150 -9.76 -3.72 12.06
CA ILE A 150 -10.99 -2.95 12.23
C ILE A 150 -11.94 -3.67 13.19
N MET A 151 -12.16 -4.97 12.99
CA MET A 151 -13.07 -5.77 13.82
C MET A 151 -12.62 -5.81 15.29
N ILE A 152 -11.33 -5.99 15.56
CA ILE A 152 -10.78 -6.00 16.92
C ILE A 152 -10.99 -4.66 17.60
N VAL A 153 -10.65 -3.56 16.93
CA VAL A 153 -10.80 -2.20 17.49
C VAL A 153 -12.28 -1.88 17.72
N TYR A 154 -13.14 -2.19 16.76
CA TYR A 154 -14.58 -1.94 16.84
C TYR A 154 -15.24 -2.71 17.99
N ASN A 155 -14.96 -4.02 18.13
CA ASN A 155 -15.55 -4.83 19.20
C ASN A 155 -15.07 -4.39 20.59
N TYR A 156 -13.81 -3.95 20.72
CA TYR A 156 -13.29 -3.45 22.00
C TYR A 156 -14.04 -2.21 22.48
N TYR A 157 -14.46 -1.32 21.57
CA TYR A 157 -15.17 -0.07 21.90
C TYR A 157 -16.69 -0.15 21.77
N LYS A 158 -17.26 -1.33 21.47
CA LYS A 158 -18.70 -1.50 21.27
C LYS A 158 -19.52 -1.07 22.49
N GLY A 159 -19.14 -1.52 23.69
CA GLY A 159 -19.86 -1.20 24.93
C GLY A 159 -19.83 0.29 25.29
N GLU A 160 -18.68 0.94 25.15
CA GLU A 160 -18.54 2.38 25.41
C GLU A 160 -19.31 3.24 24.38
N ARG A 161 -19.38 2.79 23.13
CA ARG A 161 -20.15 3.44 22.09
C ARG A 161 -21.65 3.28 22.31
N ASP A 162 -22.11 2.08 22.62
CA ASP A 162 -23.53 1.80 22.83
C ASP A 162 -24.04 2.59 24.06
N ALA A 163 -23.20 2.76 25.09
CA ALA A 163 -23.48 3.63 26.24
C ALA A 163 -23.52 5.13 25.88
N LEU A 164 -22.74 5.61 24.91
CA LEU A 164 -22.79 6.99 24.41
C LEU A 164 -24.00 7.27 23.51
N ALA A 165 -24.54 6.24 22.85
CA ALA A 165 -25.71 6.36 21.98
C ALA A 165 -27.04 6.32 22.74
N SER A 166 -27.03 5.90 24.01
CA SER A 166 -28.21 5.84 24.88
C SER A 166 -28.47 7.12 25.68
N TYR A 167 -27.62 8.14 25.56
CA TYR A 167 -27.81 9.50 26.10
C TYR A 167 -28.20 10.47 24.99
#